data_AF-A0A514WTE8-F1
#
_entry.id   AF-A0A514WTE8-F1
#
_cell.length_a   1.000
_cell.length_b   1.000
_cell.length_c   1.000
_cell.angle_alpha   90.00
_cell.angle_beta   90.00
_cell.angle_gamma   90.00
#
_symmetry.space_group_name_H-M   'P 1'
#
loop_
_entity.id
_entity.type
_entity.pdbx_description
1 polymer ?
#
loop_
_entity_poly.entity_id
_entity_poly.type
_entity_poly.pdbx_seq_one_letter_code
_entity_poly.pdbx_strand_id
1 'polypeptide(L)'
;MTENENYSLDWNKESVRALRLRLGWSKSDMARRLQCSLTDLESFEKGQSEMKSLIKSQLEMMYRQCQECSDEVKYTAACENVLEKSALEQVEFSRVKADLE
;
A
#
# COMPACT_ATOMS: atom_id res chain seq x y z
N MET A 1 10.01 22.60 -0.63
CA MET A 1 10.38 21.63 0.42
C MET A 1 9.15 20.77 0.64
N THR A 2 9.01 19.69 -0.11
CA THR A 2 7.91 18.74 0.09
C THR A 2 8.25 17.90 1.30
N GLU A 3 7.47 18.08 2.36
CA GLU A 3 7.49 17.23 3.53
C GLU A 3 7.26 15.80 3.06
N ASN A 4 8.30 14.98 3.09
CA ASN A 4 8.14 13.53 3.08
C ASN A 4 7.42 13.20 4.40
N GLU A 5 6.09 13.25 4.37
CA GLU A 5 5.26 12.64 5.38
C GLU A 5 5.56 11.13 5.33
N ASN A 6 6.59 10.72 6.08
CA ASN A 6 6.73 9.37 6.59
C ASN A 6 5.51 9.14 7.48
N TYR A 7 4.34 8.88 6.89
CA TYR A 7 3.30 8.10 7.53
C TYR A 7 3.92 6.73 7.75
N SER A 8 4.65 6.59 8.85
CA SER A 8 4.91 5.30 9.46
C SER A 8 3.53 4.76 9.78
N LEU A 9 2.98 3.95 8.89
CA LEU A 9 1.69 3.31 9.13
C LEU A 9 1.78 2.63 10.48
N ASP A 10 0.89 3.01 11.39
CA ASP A 10 0.77 2.30 12.65
C ASP A 10 0.15 0.93 12.34
N TRP A 11 1.02 -0.08 12.31
CA TRP A 11 0.64 -1.46 12.05
C TRP A 11 -0.07 -2.03 13.26
N ASN A 12 -1.40 -1.89 13.27
CA ASN A 12 -2.33 -2.49 14.21
C ASN A 12 -3.09 -3.66 13.55
N LYS A 13 -3.89 -4.37 14.35
CA LYS A 13 -4.64 -5.54 13.90
C LYS A 13 -5.62 -5.21 12.77
N GLU A 14 -6.20 -4.02 12.79
CA GLU A 14 -7.13 -3.54 11.77
C GLU A 14 -6.41 -3.24 10.45
N SER A 15 -5.27 -2.55 10.48
CA SER A 15 -4.54 -2.16 9.27
C SER A 15 -3.93 -3.35 8.53
N VAL A 16 -3.43 -4.35 9.25
CA VAL A 16 -2.95 -5.61 8.63
C VAL A 16 -4.10 -6.40 8.02
N ARG A 17 -5.23 -6.52 8.72
CA ARG A 17 -6.43 -7.18 8.18
C ARG A 17 -6.92 -6.45 6.93
N ALA A 18 -6.95 -5.12 6.94
CA ALA A 18 -7.38 -4.32 5.80
C ALA A 18 -6.49 -4.54 4.59
N LEU A 19 -5.16 -4.50 4.76
CA LEU A 19 -4.21 -4.78 3.69
C LEU A 19 -4.41 -6.19 3.11
N ARG A 20 -4.58 -7.20 3.97
CA ARG A 20 -4.82 -8.58 3.54
C ARG A 20 -6.07 -8.70 2.68
N LEU A 21 -7.16 -8.07 3.11
CA LEU A 21 -8.43 -8.09 2.37
C LEU A 21 -8.34 -7.34 1.05
N ARG A 22 -7.66 -6.18 1.02
CA ARG A 22 -7.41 -5.41 -0.21
C ARG A 22 -6.62 -6.22 -1.24
N LEU A 23 -5.66 -7.02 -0.78
CA LEU A 23 -4.86 -7.92 -1.61
C LEU A 23 -5.61 -9.19 -2.03
N GLY A 24 -6.81 -9.44 -1.50
CA GLY A 24 -7.56 -10.68 -1.75
C GLY A 24 -6.88 -11.92 -1.15
N TRP A 25 -6.05 -11.76 -0.13
CA TRP A 25 -5.25 -12.85 0.44
C TRP A 25 -5.97 -13.56 1.59
N SER A 26 -5.83 -14.88 1.66
CA SER A 26 -6.15 -15.61 2.88
C SER A 26 -5.10 -15.30 3.96
N LYS A 27 -5.40 -15.63 5.23
CA LYS A 27 -4.41 -15.51 6.31
C LYS A 27 -3.16 -16.35 6.03
N SER A 28 -3.35 -17.55 5.49
CA SER A 28 -2.26 -18.46 5.13
C SER A 28 -1.37 -17.88 4.04
N ASP A 29 -1.96 -17.19 3.05
CA ASP A 29 -1.19 -16.53 1.98
C ASP A 29 -0.36 -15.37 2.53
N MET A 30 -0.98 -14.53 3.37
CA MET A 30 -0.26 -13.41 4.00
C MET A 30 0.87 -13.92 4.91
N ALA A 31 0.62 -14.95 5.72
CA ALA A 31 1.66 -15.55 6.57
C ALA A 31 2.84 -16.10 5.76
N ARG A 32 2.54 -16.78 4.63
CA ARG A 32 3.58 -17.24 3.69
C ARG A 32 4.39 -16.08 3.11
N ARG A 33 3.73 -14.99 2.72
CA ARG A 33 4.38 -13.80 2.13
C ARG A 33 5.24 -13.04 3.15
N LEU A 34 4.80 -12.98 4.41
CA LEU A 34 5.52 -12.37 5.52
C LEU A 34 6.54 -13.31 6.19
N GLN A 35 6.67 -14.54 5.69
CA GLN A 35 7.56 -15.58 6.25
C GLN A 35 7.36 -15.78 7.76
N CYS A 36 6.11 -15.71 8.22
CA CYS A 36 5.73 -15.96 9.61
C CYS A 36 4.79 -17.17 9.72
N SER A 37 4.58 -17.67 10.93
CA SER A 37 3.61 -18.75 11.11
C SER A 37 2.18 -18.21 11.01
N LEU A 38 1.25 -19.06 10.56
CA LEU A 38 -0.17 -18.69 10.54
C LEU A 38 -0.65 -18.28 11.94
N THR A 39 -0.22 -19.01 12.97
CA THR A 39 -0.56 -18.73 14.37
C THR A 39 -0.08 -17.35 14.83
N ASP A 40 1.12 -16.92 14.40
CA ASP A 40 1.63 -15.57 14.71
C ASP A 40 0.74 -14.51 14.08
N LEU A 41 0.38 -14.67 12.80
CA LEU A 41 -0.49 -13.72 12.10
C LEU A 41 -1.89 -13.68 12.73
N GLU A 42 -2.45 -14.83 13.11
CA GLU A 42 -3.75 -14.90 13.76
C GLU A 42 -3.76 -14.27 15.15
N SER A 43 -2.71 -14.49 15.94
CA SER A 43 -2.56 -13.89 17.26
C SER A 43 -2.45 -12.36 17.13
N PHE A 44 -1.74 -11.89 16.11
CA PHE A 44 -1.65 -10.47 15.82
C PHE A 44 -3.00 -9.86 15.37
N GLU A 45 -3.70 -10.46 14.40
CA GLU A 45 -5.01 -9.96 13.94
C GLU A 45 -6.07 -9.98 15.07
N LYS A 46 -5.89 -10.78 16.12
CA LYS A 46 -6.73 -10.80 17.32
C LYS A 46 -6.29 -9.77 18.39
N GLY A 47 -5.14 -9.12 18.21
CA GLY A 47 -4.55 -8.21 19.21
C GLY A 47 -3.97 -8.94 20.43
N GLN A 48 -3.60 -10.21 20.29
CA GLN A 48 -3.06 -11.06 21.36
C GLN A 48 -1.52 -11.04 21.40
N SER A 49 -0.88 -10.52 20.37
CA SER A 49 0.58 -10.42 20.27
C SER A 49 1.00 -9.16 19.53
N GLU A 50 2.19 -8.67 19.82
CA GLU A 50 2.82 -7.61 19.03
C GLU A 50 3.53 -8.16 17.79
N MET A 51 3.61 -7.33 16.75
CA MET A 51 4.28 -7.68 15.51
C MET A 51 5.78 -7.38 15.58
N LYS A 52 6.58 -8.35 15.15
CA LYS A 52 8.04 -8.19 15.03
C LYS A 52 8.38 -7.07 14.04
N SER A 53 9.41 -6.30 14.35
CA SER A 53 9.87 -5.16 13.52
C SER A 53 10.09 -5.55 12.05
N LEU A 54 10.73 -6.70 11.78
CA LEU A 54 10.95 -7.19 10.42
C LEU A 54 9.65 -7.38 9.62
N ILE A 55 8.60 -7.89 10.26
CA ILE A 55 7.29 -8.09 9.62
C ILE A 55 6.63 -6.74 9.33
N LYS A 56 6.77 -5.76 10.23
CA LYS A 56 6.28 -4.39 10.00
C LYS A 56 6.93 -3.76 8.77
N SER A 57 8.26 -3.89 8.61
CA SER A 57 8.95 -3.39 7.42
C SER A 57 8.48 -4.07 6.13
N GLN A 58 8.26 -5.40 6.16
CA GLN A 58 7.73 -6.13 5.01
C GLN A 58 6.31 -5.68 4.63
N LEU A 59 5.44 -5.47 5.63
CA LEU A 59 4.09 -4.94 5.41
C LEU A 59 4.13 -3.53 4.81
N GLU A 60 5.03 -2.69 5.27
CA GLU A 60 5.20 -1.34 4.74
C GLU A 60 5.61 -1.36 3.27
N MET A 61 6.53 -2.24 2.89
CA MET A 61 6.90 -2.43 1.48
C MET A 61 5.70 -2.90 0.64
N MET A 62 4.96 -3.91 1.11
CA MET A 62 3.79 -4.43 0.41
C MET A 62 2.69 -3.36 0.27
N TYR A 63 2.46 -2.58 1.33
CA TYR A 63 1.49 -1.51 1.32
C TYR A 63 1.85 -0.43 0.32
N ARG A 64 3.11 0.03 0.30
CA ARG A 64 3.58 1.01 -0.68
C ARG A 64 3.38 0.51 -2.10
N GLN A 65 3.78 -0.73 -2.39
CA GLN A 65 3.55 -1.35 -3.70
C GLN A 65 2.06 -1.38 -4.09
N CYS A 66 1.18 -1.73 -3.14
CA CYS A 66 -0.26 -1.71 -3.38
C CYS A 66 -0.78 -0.31 -3.68
N GLN A 67 -0.23 0.73 -3.03
CA GLN A 67 -0.62 2.10 -3.29
C GLN A 67 -0.14 2.57 -4.66
N GLU A 68 1.11 2.32 -5.03
CA GLU A 68 1.64 2.66 -6.35
C GLU A 68 0.82 1.99 -7.47
N CYS A 69 0.55 0.69 -7.37
CA CYS A 69 -0.29 0.00 -8.37
C CYS A 69 -1.72 0.54 -8.42
N SER A 70 -2.29 0.90 -7.26
CA SER A 70 -3.63 1.47 -7.18
C SER A 70 -3.69 2.86 -7.82
N ASP A 71 -2.66 3.68 -7.59
CA ASP A 71 -2.54 5.01 -8.16
C ASP A 71 -2.33 4.95 -9.66
N GLU A 72 -1.48 4.03 -10.15
CA GLU A 72 -1.28 3.80 -11.59
C GLU A 72 -2.61 3.48 -12.28
N VAL A 73 -3.38 2.52 -11.75
CA VAL A 73 -4.69 2.16 -12.32
C VAL A 73 -5.68 3.33 -12.27
N LYS A 74 -5.67 4.12 -11.19
CA LYS A 74 -6.62 5.22 -10.98
C LYS A 74 -6.31 6.43 -11.88
N TYR A 75 -5.04 6.75 -12.07
CA TYR A 75 -4.63 8.04 -12.63
C TYR A 75 -3.99 7.96 -14.02
N THR A 76 -3.58 6.78 -14.51
CA THR A 76 -2.94 6.65 -15.84
C THR A 76 -3.78 7.24 -16.97
N ALA A 77 -5.08 6.93 -17.01
CA ALA A 77 -5.97 7.47 -18.02
C ALA A 77 -6.07 9.01 -17.97
N ALA A 78 -6.01 9.60 -16.77
CA ALA A 78 -6.00 11.06 -16.64
C ALA A 78 -4.67 11.67 -17.14
N CYS A 79 -3.55 11.03 -16.81
CA CYS A 79 -2.23 11.42 -17.31
C CYS A 79 -2.19 11.39 -18.84
N GLU A 80 -2.68 10.31 -19.46
CA GLU A 80 -2.78 10.16 -20.93
C GLU A 80 -3.61 11.29 -21.57
N ASN A 81 -4.75 11.61 -20.98
CA ASN A 81 -5.59 12.72 -21.45
C ASN A 81 -4.88 14.08 -21.38
N VAL A 82 -4.09 14.33 -20.32
CA VAL A 82 -3.33 15.58 -20.18
C VAL A 82 -2.20 15.66 -21.21
N LEU A 83 -1.49 14.54 -21.42
CA LEU A 83 -0.45 14.42 -22.44
C LEU A 83 -0.99 14.75 -23.83
N GLU A 84 -2.11 14.14 -24.22
CA GLU A 84 -2.74 14.34 -25.52
C GLU A 84 -3.24 15.78 -25.69
N LYS A 85 -4.02 16.30 -24.72
CA LYS A 85 -4.62 17.65 -24.80
C LYS A 85 -3.57 18.75 -24.82
N SER A 86 -2.45 18.54 -24.14
CA SER A 86 -1.40 19.55 -24.00
C SER A 86 -0.23 19.34 -24.97
N ALA A 87 -0.29 18.31 -25.82
CA ALA A 87 0.79 17.87 -26.70
C ALA A 87 2.15 17.73 -25.96
N LEU A 88 2.12 17.11 -24.77
CA LEU A 88 3.29 16.88 -23.94
C LEU A 88 3.81 15.44 -24.10
N GLU A 89 5.11 15.25 -23.98
CA GLU A 89 5.73 13.91 -23.95
C GLU A 89 5.75 13.29 -22.54
N GLN A 90 5.67 14.14 -21.51
CA GLN A 90 5.68 13.73 -20.10
C GLN A 90 4.82 14.66 -19.26
N VAL A 91 4.23 14.10 -18.20
CA VAL A 91 3.45 14.84 -17.20
C VAL A 91 3.95 14.50 -15.81
N GLU A 92 3.89 15.47 -14.90
CA GLU A 92 4.17 15.24 -13.49
C GLU A 92 2.98 14.51 -12.84
N PHE A 93 3.18 13.22 -12.54
CA PHE A 93 2.13 12.36 -11.99
C PHE A 93 1.49 12.92 -10.72
N SER A 94 2.31 13.42 -9.79
CA SER A 94 1.85 14.00 -8.51
C SER A 94 0.88 15.16 -8.70
N ARG A 95 1.08 15.96 -9.76
CA ARG A 95 0.19 17.07 -10.08
C ARG A 95 -1.17 16.58 -10.60
N VAL A 96 -1.16 15.63 -11.53
CA VAL A 96 -2.39 15.03 -12.07
C VAL A 96 -3.20 14.34 -10.97
N LYS A 97 -2.51 13.65 -10.06
CA LYS A 97 -3.13 13.05 -8.87
C LYS A 97 -3.78 14.10 -7.97
N ALA A 98 -3.07 15.19 -7.64
CA ALA A 98 -3.59 16.25 -6.78
C ALA A 98 -4.81 16.98 -7.38
N ASP A 99 -4.90 17.08 -8.71
CA ASP A 99 -6.04 17.71 -9.39
C ASP A 99 -7.32 16.84 -9.35
N LEU A 100 -7.22 15.56 -8.96
CA LEU A 100 -8.31 14.57 -8.97
C LEU A 100 -8.74 14.05 -7.58
N GLU A 101 -8.06 14.49 -6.51
CA GLU A 101 -8.38 14.17 -5.10
C GLU A 101 -9.17 15.30 -4.44
#